data_AF-A0A2G9NCS1-F1
#
_entry.id   AF-A0A2G9NCS1-F1
#
_cell.length_a   1.000
_cell.length_b   1.000
_cell.length_c   1.000
_cell.angle_alpha   90.00
_cell.angle_beta   90.00
_cell.angle_gamma   90.00
#
_symmetry.space_group_name_H-M   'P 1'
#
loop_
_entity.id
_entity.type
_entity.pdbx_description
1 polymer ?
#
loop_
_entity_poly.entity_id
_entity_poly.type
_entity_poly.pdbx_seq_one_letter_code
_entity_poly.pdbx_strand_id
1 'polypeptide(L)'
;MYADGVKTLSHKVLVEYLEKNYKEFDKSQIILIDDLRKLRNNIVYYGQKVEKEFLINHEKEIKLIINKLLQVLNLKLVGVK
;
A
#
# COMPACT_ATOMS: atom_id res chain seq x y z
N MET A 1 18.26 -2.69 -1.89
CA MET A 1 17.88 -2.92 -3.31
C MET A 1 16.38 -3.15 -3.37
N TYR A 2 15.67 -2.69 -4.40
CA TYR A 2 14.23 -2.98 -4.53
C TYR A 2 14.04 -4.47 -4.85
N ALA A 3 13.06 -5.13 -4.21
CA ALA A 3 12.86 -6.58 -4.33
C ALA A 3 12.67 -7.04 -5.79
N ASP A 4 12.03 -6.20 -6.63
CA ASP A 4 11.76 -6.49 -8.05
C ASP A 4 12.61 -5.66 -9.01
N GLY A 5 13.57 -4.88 -8.51
CA GLY A 5 14.33 -3.93 -9.33
C GLY A 5 13.52 -2.75 -9.90
N VAL A 6 12.20 -2.69 -9.68
CA VAL A 6 11.34 -1.59 -10.12
C VAL A 6 11.57 -0.36 -9.24
N LYS A 7 12.05 0.73 -9.86
CA LYS A 7 12.24 2.03 -9.22
C LYS A 7 11.38 3.07 -9.92
N THR A 8 10.49 3.72 -9.17
CA THR A 8 9.71 4.87 -9.63
C THR A 8 9.53 5.86 -8.50
N LEU A 9 9.39 7.15 -8.85
CA LEU A 9 9.05 8.22 -7.91
C LEU A 9 7.53 8.40 -7.79
N SER A 10 6.76 7.81 -8.70
CA SER A 10 5.30 7.94 -8.70
C SER A 10 4.67 6.90 -7.80
N HIS A 11 4.11 7.37 -6.69
CA HIS A 11 3.33 6.51 -5.79
C HIS A 11 2.14 5.86 -6.49
N LYS A 12 1.52 6.54 -7.48
CA LYS A 12 0.42 5.95 -8.26
C LYS A 12 0.89 4.74 -9.07
N VAL A 13 2.04 4.87 -9.72
CA VAL A 13 2.63 3.77 -10.51
C VAL A 13 3.01 2.59 -9.61
N LEU A 14 3.41 2.83 -8.35
CA LEU A 14 3.63 1.74 -7.39
C LEU A 14 2.36 0.96 -7.06
N VAL A 15 1.21 1.64 -6.93
CA VAL A 15 -0.08 0.98 -6.68
C VAL A 15 -0.54 0.19 -7.92
N GLU A 16 -0.42 0.77 -9.11
CA GLU A 16 -0.72 0.08 -10.37
C GLU A 16 0.20 -1.13 -10.59
N TYR A 17 1.47 -1.02 -10.20
CA TYR A 17 2.42 -2.14 -10.24
C TYR A 17 2.00 -3.24 -9.26
N LEU A 18 1.61 -2.88 -8.03
CA LEU A 18 1.12 -3.82 -7.03
C LEU A 18 -0.08 -4.61 -7.57
N GLU A 19 -1.10 -3.92 -8.09
CA GLU A 19 -2.32 -4.50 -8.65
C GLU A 19 -2.04 -5.48 -9.80
N LYS A 20 -1.10 -5.14 -10.68
CA LYS A 20 -0.79 -5.97 -11.87
C LYS A 20 0.03 -7.21 -11.54
N ASN A 21 0.89 -7.14 -10.53
CA ASN A 21 1.91 -8.17 -10.29
C ASN A 21 1.65 -9.06 -9.07
N TYR A 22 0.78 -8.63 -8.14
CA TYR A 22 0.50 -9.34 -6.90
C TYR A 22 -0.99 -9.66 -6.78
N LYS A 23 -1.33 -10.94 -6.96
CA LYS A 23 -2.72 -11.45 -6.91
C LYS A 23 -3.23 -11.64 -5.48
N GLU A 24 -2.37 -11.51 -4.49
CA GLU A 24 -2.65 -11.64 -3.06
C GLU A 24 -3.50 -10.49 -2.52
N PHE A 25 -3.60 -9.39 -3.27
CA PHE A 25 -4.41 -8.23 -2.93
C PHE A 25 -5.70 -8.23 -3.75
N ASP A 26 -6.82 -8.11 -3.06
CA ASP A 26 -8.10 -7.95 -3.73
C ASP A 26 -8.33 -6.48 -4.14
N LYS A 27 -9.34 -6.27 -4.99
CA LYS A 27 -9.66 -4.95 -5.53
C LYS A 27 -9.99 -3.92 -4.45
N SER A 28 -10.64 -4.31 -3.36
CA SER A 28 -10.97 -3.38 -2.27
C SER A 28 -9.72 -2.91 -1.53
N GLN A 29 -8.74 -3.80 -1.37
CA GLN A 29 -7.43 -3.46 -0.81
C GLN A 29 -6.65 -2.51 -1.70
N ILE A 30 -6.62 -2.74 -3.01
CA ILE A 30 -5.97 -1.83 -3.96
C ILE A 30 -6.60 -0.44 -3.92
N ILE A 31 -7.93 -0.37 -3.89
CA ILE A 31 -8.68 0.91 -3.76
C ILE A 31 -8.29 1.62 -2.46
N LEU A 32 -8.28 0.91 -1.34
CA LEU A 32 -7.90 1.49 -0.05
C LEU A 32 -6.45 2.02 -0.05
N ILE A 33 -5.51 1.31 -0.67
CA ILE A 33 -4.12 1.77 -0.80
C ILE A 33 -4.04 3.06 -1.61
N ASP A 34 -4.76 3.15 -2.75
CA ASP A 34 -4.79 4.37 -3.56
C ASP A 34 -5.45 5.54 -2.82
N ASP A 35 -6.49 5.29 -2.03
CA ASP A 35 -7.14 6.31 -1.23
C ASP A 35 -6.25 6.81 -0.09
N LEU A 36 -5.51 5.91 0.58
CA LEU A 36 -4.48 6.28 1.54
C LEU A 36 -3.38 7.12 0.89
N ARG A 37 -2.98 6.81 -0.35
CA ARG A 37 -2.01 7.62 -1.11
C ARG A 37 -2.54 9.03 -1.35
N LYS A 38 -3.80 9.19 -1.76
CA LYS A 38 -4.44 10.50 -1.95
C LYS A 38 -4.56 11.26 -0.63
N LEU A 39 -4.99 10.58 0.42
CA LEU A 39 -5.13 11.15 1.76
C LEU A 39 -3.79 11.65 2.30
N ARG A 40 -2.71 10.87 2.17
CA ARG A 40 -1.35 11.30 2.52
C ARG A 40 -0.93 12.54 1.72
N ASN A 41 -1.21 12.58 0.42
CA ASN A 41 -0.94 13.76 -0.41
C ASN A 41 -1.70 14.98 0.11
N ASN A 42 -2.99 14.84 0.43
CA ASN A 42 -3.80 15.95 0.90
C ASN A 42 -3.41 16.45 2.29
N ILE A 43 -3.02 15.55 3.19
CA ILE A 43 -2.47 15.95 4.51
C ILE A 43 -1.20 16.79 4.30
N VAL A 44 -0.27 16.30 3.48
CA VAL A 44 1.04 16.93 3.29
C VAL A 44 0.93 18.29 2.58
N TYR A 45 0.14 18.38 1.51
CA TYR A 45 0.10 19.58 0.67
C TYR A 45 -1.01 20.56 1.05
N TYR A 46 -2.11 20.08 1.64
CA TYR A 46 -3.28 20.92 1.91
C TYR A 46 -3.65 20.97 3.40
N GLY A 47 -2.89 20.31 4.28
CA GLY A 47 -3.17 20.31 5.72
C GLY A 47 -4.50 19.64 6.08
N GLN A 48 -5.00 18.73 5.23
CA GLN A 48 -6.26 18.04 5.46
C GLN A 48 -6.22 17.31 6.81
N LYS A 49 -7.23 17.53 7.66
CA LYS A 49 -7.42 16.75 8.88
C LYS A 49 -8.17 15.46 8.57
N VAL A 50 -7.75 14.37 9.20
CA VAL A 50 -8.40 13.06 9.07
C VAL A 50 -9.17 12.80 10.36
N GLU A 51 -10.46 12.52 10.20
CA GLU A 51 -11.34 12.17 11.32
C GLU A 51 -10.89 10.87 11.98
N LYS A 52 -11.03 10.79 13.30
CA LYS A 52 -10.69 9.57 14.06
C LYS A 52 -11.51 8.37 13.59
N GLU A 53 -12.76 8.60 13.21
CA GLU A 53 -13.67 7.61 12.67
C GLU A 53 -13.09 6.89 11.43
N PHE A 54 -12.34 7.62 10.59
CA PHE A 54 -11.71 7.02 9.42
C PHE A 54 -10.72 5.94 9.84
N LEU A 55 -9.87 6.23 10.83
CA LEU A 55 -8.92 5.25 11.33
C LEU A 55 -9.64 4.07 11.98
N ILE A 56 -10.62 4.31 12.85
CA ILE A 56 -11.38 3.25 13.54
C ILE A 56 -11.99 2.26 12.53
N ASN A 57 -12.59 2.79 11.45
CA ASN A 57 -13.28 1.97 10.46
C ASN A 57 -12.34 1.20 9.51
N HIS A 58 -11.11 1.69 9.30
CA HIS A 58 -10.19 1.10 8.32
C HIS A 58 -8.95 0.45 8.94
N GLU A 59 -8.67 0.66 10.23
CA GLU A 59 -7.44 0.20 10.89
C GLU A 59 -7.21 -1.31 10.72
N LYS A 60 -8.27 -2.11 10.88
CA LYS A 60 -8.20 -3.56 10.71
C LYS A 60 -7.71 -3.93 9.31
N GLU A 61 -8.28 -3.30 8.29
CA GLU A 61 -7.93 -3.57 6.89
C GLU A 61 -6.54 -3.05 6.55
N ILE A 62 -6.17 -1.87 7.06
CA ILE A 62 -4.83 -1.30 6.91
C ILE A 62 -3.77 -2.24 7.49
N LYS A 63 -4.00 -2.77 8.70
CA LYS A 63 -3.10 -3.75 9.32
C LYS A 63 -3.01 -5.04 8.52
N LEU A 64 -4.12 -5.51 7.96
CA LEU A 64 -4.13 -6.70 7.09
C LEU A 64 -3.26 -6.48 5.85
N ILE A 65 -3.42 -5.34 5.17
CA ILE A 65 -2.62 -4.98 4.00
C ILE A 65 -1.13 -4.89 4.35
N ILE A 66 -0.76 -4.26 5.47
CA ILE A 66 0.63 -4.18 5.93
C ILE A 66 1.21 -5.59 6.13
N ASN A 67 0.47 -6.48 6.79
CA ASN A 67 0.92 -7.85 7.01
C ASN A 67 1.10 -8.62 5.69
N LYS A 68 0.19 -8.47 4.71
CA LYS A 68 0.34 -9.07 3.37
C LYS A 68 1.59 -8.56 2.66
N LEU A 69 1.85 -7.24 2.71
CA LEU A 69 3.06 -6.65 2.12
C LEU A 69 4.34 -7.22 2.75
N LEU A 70 4.37 -7.36 4.08
CA LEU A 70 5.50 -7.97 4.78
C LEU A 70 5.69 -9.45 4.43
N GLN A 71 4.60 -10.21 4.29
CA GLN A 71 4.65 -11.61 3.86
C GLN A 71 5.24 -11.73 2.45
N VAL A 72 4.76 -10.92 1.51
CA VAL A 72 5.28 -10.86 0.14
C VAL A 72 6.79 -10.56 0.13
N LEU A 73 7.23 -9.58 0.93
CA LEU A 73 8.65 -9.24 1.03
C LEU A 73 9.46 -10.38 1.64
N ASN A 74 8.98 -11.01 2.70
CA ASN A 74 9.67 -12.14 3.33
C ASN A 74 9.81 -13.32 2.37
N LEU A 75 8.77 -13.65 1.59
CA LEU A 75 8.85 -14.70 0.57
C LEU A 75 9.92 -14.39 -0.47
N LYS A 76 10.05 -13.12 -0.89
CA LYS A 76 11.10 -12.70 -1.84
C LYS A 76 12.50 -12.69 -1.25
N LEU A 77 12.66 -12.34 0.02
CA LEU A 77 13.96 -12.29 0.67
C LEU A 77 14.45 -13.68 1.10
N VAL A 78 13.55 -14.57 1.52
CA VAL A 78 13.88 -15.94 1.99
C VAL A 78 13.97 -16.93 0.82
N GLY A 79 13.20 -16.71 -0.26
CA GLY A 79 13.29 -17.50 -1.50
C GLY A 79 14.56 -17.26 -2.32
N VAL A 80 15.41 -16.31 -1.91
CA VAL A 80 16.79 -16.16 -2.40
C VAL A 80 17.71 -16.93 -1.47
N LYS A 81 17.65 -18.26 -1.54
CA LYS A 81 18.66 -19.18 -1.00
C LYS A 81 18.93 -20.27 -2.02
#